data_AF-A0A0F9B381-F1
#
_entry.id   AF-A0A0F9B381-F1
#
_cell.length_a   1.000
_cell.length_b   1.000
_cell.length_c   1.000
_cell.angle_alpha   90.00
_cell.angle_beta   90.00
_cell.angle_gamma   90.00
#
_symmetry.space_group_name_H-M   'P 1'
#
loop_
_entity.id
_entity.type
_entity.pdbx_description
1 polymer ?
#
loop_
_entity_poly.entity_id
_entity_poly.type
_entity_poly.pdbx_seq_one_letter_code
_entity_poly.pdbx_strand_id
1 'polypeptide(L)'
;MVDYAKLYKEQEAEEKGLTTRQDDDRDLLYLKKYELLDAANKKVKDIISVTLNKPAVFAANVISALNSTKQQVIVETEDHSIDTHEVEQFQEAGFNAANTKLVNAGEPTLNFFTDAQASVRGRATRLVLFRVENEELVPDISSWDSRFVRGERGEDDWVWKGYKTVRSKGDILAEYGIDVGKKAAPVLNIWTPEVNQIWLDGKQHNSVEGFKPMEQENPYGFVPFTHAYSGFGSGTPDNDPASLAVSRLRS
;
A
#
# COMPACT_ATOMS: atom_id res chain seq x y z
N MET A 1 -21.40 15.89 -7.64
CA MET A 1 -20.35 14.85 -7.58
C MET A 1 -19.35 15.27 -6.53
N VAL A 2 -18.96 14.35 -5.63
CA VAL A 2 -18.00 14.63 -4.55
C VAL A 2 -16.62 14.87 -5.17
N ASP A 3 -15.91 15.91 -4.71
CA ASP A 3 -14.53 16.17 -5.12
C ASP A 3 -13.56 15.38 -4.24
N TYR A 4 -13.31 14.13 -4.62
CA TYR A 4 -12.42 13.25 -3.87
C TYR A 4 -10.95 13.70 -3.90
N ALA A 5 -10.52 14.45 -4.94
CA ALA A 5 -9.18 15.00 -4.97
C ALA A 5 -8.98 16.07 -3.90
N LYS A 6 -10.03 16.85 -3.60
CA LYS A 6 -10.05 17.77 -2.47
C LYS A 6 -10.05 17.02 -1.13
N LEU A 7 -10.91 16.02 -0.94
CA LEU A 7 -10.94 15.20 0.29
C LEU A 7 -9.59 14.52 0.56
N TYR A 8 -8.94 14.01 -0.48
CA TYR A 8 -7.60 13.42 -0.37
C TYR A 8 -6.58 14.42 0.19
N LYS A 9 -6.61 15.68 -0.26
CA LYS A 9 -5.71 16.74 0.25
C LYS A 9 -6.03 17.13 1.68
N GLU A 10 -7.31 17.15 2.06
CA GLU A 10 -7.73 17.42 3.44
C GLU A 10 -7.21 16.33 4.37
N GLN A 11 -7.35 15.06 4.00
CA GLN A 11 -6.79 13.96 4.78
C GLN A 11 -5.25 13.91 4.76
N GLU A 12 -4.57 14.37 3.69
CA GLU A 12 -3.11 14.58 3.72
C GLU A 12 -2.71 15.56 4.83
N ALA A 13 -3.50 16.62 5.06
CA ALA A 13 -3.25 17.59 6.11
C ALA A 13 -3.55 17.03 7.51
N GLU A 14 -4.66 16.30 7.66
CA GLU A 14 -5.05 15.66 8.93
C GLU A 14 -4.03 14.58 9.37
N GLU A 15 -3.63 13.70 8.45
CA GLU A 15 -2.65 12.64 8.73
C GLU A 15 -1.18 13.12 8.69
N LYS A 16 -0.94 14.43 8.62
CA LYS A 16 0.43 14.98 8.55
C LYS A 16 1.29 14.54 9.74
N GLY A 17 0.71 14.49 10.93
CA GLY A 17 1.40 14.01 12.14
C GLY A 17 1.84 12.54 12.02
N LEU A 18 0.96 11.68 11.49
CA LEU A 18 1.27 10.26 11.28
C LEU A 18 2.36 10.08 10.22
N THR A 19 2.24 10.76 9.08
CA THR A 19 3.26 10.66 8.01
C THR A 19 4.62 11.19 8.43
N THR A 20 4.66 12.24 9.28
CA THR A 20 5.90 12.74 9.87
C THR A 20 6.55 11.66 10.74
N ARG A 21 5.78 10.97 11.60
CA ARG A 21 6.30 9.85 12.41
C ARG A 21 6.87 8.72 11.54
N GLN A 22 6.16 8.33 10.48
CA GLN A 22 6.65 7.31 9.55
C GLN A 22 7.94 7.73 8.84
N ASP A 23 8.08 9.01 8.51
CA ASP A 23 9.31 9.55 7.95
C ASP A 23 10.45 9.57 8.96
N ASP A 24 10.18 9.95 10.22
CA ASP A 24 11.15 9.95 11.30
C ASP A 24 11.66 8.54 11.60
N ASP A 25 10.77 7.54 11.65
CA ASP A 25 11.12 6.13 11.87
C ASP A 25 11.99 5.58 10.72
N ARG A 26 11.63 5.90 9.47
CA ARG A 26 12.47 5.57 8.31
C ARG A 26 13.81 6.30 8.38
N ASP A 27 13.83 7.56 8.75
CA ASP A 27 15.05 8.36 8.75
C ASP A 27 16.02 7.95 9.88
N LEU A 28 15.49 7.37 10.97
CA LEU A 28 16.28 6.70 12.02
C LEU A 28 17.02 5.47 11.48
N LEU A 29 16.40 4.69 10.59
CA LEU A 29 17.04 3.55 9.92
C LEU A 29 18.34 3.98 9.22
N TYR A 30 18.31 5.15 8.60
CA TYR A 30 19.43 5.73 7.85
C TYR A 30 20.27 6.70 8.66
N LEU A 31 20.01 6.82 9.97
CA LEU A 31 20.75 7.68 10.89
C LEU A 31 20.83 9.15 10.44
N LYS A 32 19.85 9.66 9.68
CA LYS A 32 19.91 11.03 9.14
C LYS A 32 20.05 12.10 10.23
N LYS A 33 19.45 11.85 11.40
CA LYS A 33 19.51 12.74 12.57
C LYS A 33 20.91 12.83 13.21
N TYR A 34 21.81 11.90 12.91
CA TYR A 34 23.15 11.84 13.50
C TYR A 34 24.24 12.39 12.57
N GLU A 35 23.87 13.06 11.47
CA GLU A 35 24.80 13.87 10.69
C GLU A 35 25.06 15.21 11.40
N LEU A 36 26.33 15.63 11.47
CA LEU A 36 26.66 16.94 12.05
C LEU A 36 26.21 18.06 11.12
N LEU A 37 25.34 18.93 11.63
CA LEU A 37 24.83 20.09 10.91
C LEU A 37 25.47 21.39 11.43
N ASP A 38 25.63 22.38 10.57
CA ASP A 38 26.01 23.75 10.94
C ASP A 38 24.83 24.53 11.55
N ALA A 39 25.08 25.79 11.93
CA ALA A 39 24.04 26.68 12.45
C ALA A 39 22.90 26.98 11.45
N ALA A 40 23.05 26.63 10.17
CA ALA A 40 22.05 26.79 9.12
C ALA A 40 21.38 25.45 8.73
N ASN A 41 21.51 24.40 9.56
CA ASN A 41 21.00 23.04 9.31
C ASN A 41 21.55 22.38 8.03
N LYS A 42 22.75 22.76 7.59
CA LYS A 42 23.43 22.10 6.47
C LYS A 42 24.49 21.16 7.00
N LYS A 43 24.64 20.00 6.34
CA LYS A 43 25.71 19.05 6.65
C LYS A 43 27.07 19.74 6.59
N VAL A 44 27.82 19.66 7.69
CA VAL A 44 29.19 20.20 7.73
C VAL A 44 30.06 19.36 6.81
N LYS A 45 30.70 20.02 5.84
CA LYS A 45 31.63 19.36 4.92
C LYS A 45 32.90 18.97 5.69
N ASP A 46 33.55 17.90 5.24
CA ASP A 46 34.84 17.42 5.78
C ASP A 46 34.80 16.91 7.23
N ILE A 47 33.60 16.60 7.76
CA ILE A 47 33.44 15.90 9.04
C ILE A 47 32.80 14.54 8.82
N ILE A 48 33.38 13.50 9.42
CA ILE A 48 32.86 12.14 9.41
C ILE A 48 32.11 11.91 10.72
N SER A 49 30.78 11.98 10.66
CA SER A 49 29.93 11.50 11.77
C SER A 49 29.93 9.98 11.81
N VAL A 50 30.62 9.38 12.78
CA VAL A 50 30.60 7.93 12.96
C VAL A 50 29.51 7.56 13.96
N THR A 51 28.38 7.08 13.45
CA THR A 51 27.32 6.47 14.25
C THR A 51 27.17 5.01 13.85
N LEU A 52 27.08 4.11 14.82
CA LEU A 52 26.90 2.67 14.53
C LEU A 52 25.56 2.46 13.81
N ASN A 53 25.57 1.71 12.71
CA ASN A 53 24.39 1.35 11.91
C ASN A 53 23.44 0.36 12.60
N LYS A 54 23.41 0.33 13.94
CA LYS A 54 22.59 -0.59 14.74
C LYS A 54 21.10 -0.62 14.32
N PRO A 55 20.42 0.51 14.08
CA PRO A 55 19.03 0.49 13.62
C PRO A 55 18.86 -0.22 12.28
N ALA A 56 19.76 0.02 11.32
CA ALA A 56 19.76 -0.66 10.03
C ALA A 56 19.98 -2.17 10.16
N VAL A 57 20.95 -2.58 10.98
CA VAL A 57 21.23 -4.01 11.24
C VAL A 57 20.04 -4.67 11.93
N PHE A 58 19.43 -4.00 12.92
CA PHE A 58 18.26 -4.52 13.61
C PHE A 58 17.07 -4.72 12.66
N ALA A 59 16.72 -3.70 11.88
CA ALA A 59 15.62 -3.79 10.93
C ALA A 59 15.88 -4.85 9.85
N ALA A 60 17.11 -4.94 9.33
CA ALA A 60 17.49 -5.98 8.37
C ALA A 60 17.33 -7.39 8.97
N ASN A 61 17.73 -7.60 10.22
CA ASN A 61 17.56 -8.87 10.91
C ASN A 61 16.08 -9.22 11.12
N VAL A 62 15.25 -8.25 11.53
CA VAL A 62 13.80 -8.45 11.71
C VAL A 62 13.13 -8.79 10.38
N ILE A 63 13.36 -7.98 9.35
CA ILE A 63 12.79 -8.19 8.01
C ILE A 63 13.27 -9.53 7.44
N SER A 64 14.54 -9.89 7.60
CA SER A 64 15.07 -11.17 7.15
C SER A 64 14.47 -12.34 7.92
N ALA A 65 14.27 -12.21 9.23
CA ALA A 65 13.63 -13.25 10.04
C ALA A 65 12.19 -13.46 9.60
N LEU A 66 11.41 -12.38 9.43
CA LEU A 66 10.02 -12.45 8.93
C LEU A 66 9.96 -13.11 7.54
N ASN A 67 10.80 -12.66 6.61
CA ASN A 67 10.84 -13.24 5.26
C ASN A 67 11.32 -14.69 5.21
N SER A 68 12.05 -15.17 6.23
CA SER A 68 12.44 -16.58 6.32
C SER A 68 11.31 -17.49 6.82
N THR A 69 10.24 -16.91 7.36
CA THR A 69 9.06 -17.67 7.79
C THR A 69 8.10 -17.87 6.62
N LYS A 70 7.43 -19.03 6.60
CA LYS A 70 6.30 -19.28 5.70
C LYS A 70 5.02 -18.91 6.43
N GLN A 71 4.26 -17.95 5.90
CA GLN A 71 2.92 -17.67 6.38
C GLN A 71 2.05 -18.91 6.21
N GLN A 72 1.36 -19.32 7.27
CA GLN A 72 0.34 -20.37 7.21
C GLN A 72 -1.04 -19.70 7.15
N VAL A 73 -1.84 -20.09 6.17
CA VAL A 73 -3.26 -19.72 6.09
C VAL A 73 -4.02 -20.89 6.71
N ILE A 74 -4.86 -20.59 7.70
CA ILE A 74 -5.78 -21.55 8.31
C ILE A 74 -7.17 -20.95 8.16
N VAL A 75 -8.05 -21.66 7.47
CA VAL A 75 -9.45 -21.25 7.31
C VAL A 75 -10.29 -22.03 8.31
N GLU A 76 -10.98 -21.31 9.19
CA GLU A 76 -11.90 -21.87 10.17
C GLU A 76 -13.33 -21.46 9.80
N THR A 77 -14.27 -22.41 9.89
CA THR A 77 -15.69 -22.19 9.59
C THR A 77 -16.55 -23.05 10.51
N GLU A 78 -17.71 -22.51 10.89
CA GLU A 78 -18.74 -23.27 11.60
C GLU A 78 -19.55 -24.17 10.65
N ASP A 79 -19.51 -23.89 9.34
CA ASP A 79 -20.17 -24.69 8.33
C ASP A 79 -19.29 -25.87 7.90
N HIS A 80 -19.62 -27.05 8.44
CA HIS A 80 -18.92 -28.30 8.14
C HIS A 80 -19.05 -28.79 6.68
N SER A 81 -19.88 -28.14 5.85
CA SER A 81 -19.99 -28.47 4.43
C SER A 81 -18.91 -27.84 3.55
N ILE A 82 -18.19 -26.84 4.08
CA ILE A 82 -17.14 -26.12 3.36
C ILE A 82 -15.80 -26.86 3.52
N ASP A 83 -15.15 -27.19 2.39
CA ASP A 83 -13.77 -27.66 2.40
C ASP A 83 -12.82 -26.47 2.62
N THR A 84 -12.35 -26.31 3.85
CA THR A 84 -11.42 -25.24 4.22
C THR A 84 -10.09 -25.35 3.50
N HIS A 85 -9.67 -26.56 3.14
CA HIS A 85 -8.41 -26.78 2.44
C HIS A 85 -8.44 -26.25 1.02
N GLU A 86 -9.57 -26.38 0.32
CA GLU A 86 -9.75 -25.81 -1.02
C GLU A 86 -9.62 -24.28 -0.99
N VAL A 87 -10.19 -23.63 0.03
CA VAL A 87 -10.09 -22.17 0.21
C VAL A 87 -8.66 -21.75 0.52
N GLU A 88 -7.93 -22.48 1.37
CA GLU A 88 -6.52 -22.24 1.68
C GLU A 88 -5.65 -22.35 0.41
N GLN A 89 -5.84 -23.41 -0.39
CA GLN A 89 -5.12 -23.60 -1.65
C GLN A 89 -5.42 -22.50 -2.66
N PHE A 90 -6.69 -22.08 -2.76
CA PHE A 90 -7.10 -20.99 -3.62
C PHE A 90 -6.38 -19.68 -3.23
N GLN A 91 -6.32 -19.36 -1.93
CA GLN A 91 -5.56 -18.20 -1.46
C GLN A 91 -4.07 -18.32 -1.79
N GLU A 92 -3.43 -19.47 -1.49
CA GLU A 92 -2.00 -19.68 -1.79
C GLU A 92 -1.71 -19.52 -3.30
N ALA A 93 -2.55 -20.08 -4.17
CA ALA A 93 -2.44 -19.95 -5.61
C ALA A 93 -2.59 -18.48 -6.06
N GLY A 94 -3.59 -17.76 -5.53
CA GLY A 94 -3.82 -16.35 -5.84
C GLY A 94 -2.63 -15.46 -5.47
N PHE A 95 -2.09 -15.63 -4.25
CA PHE A 95 -0.90 -14.89 -3.80
C PHE A 95 0.34 -15.22 -4.62
N ASN A 96 0.54 -16.49 -5.00
CA ASN A 96 1.68 -16.91 -5.81
C ASN A 96 1.62 -16.35 -7.24
N ALA A 97 0.44 -16.33 -7.86
CA ALA A 97 0.25 -15.74 -9.18
C ALA A 97 0.50 -14.22 -9.15
N ALA A 98 -0.01 -13.50 -8.14
CA ALA A 98 0.26 -12.08 -7.97
C ALA A 98 1.75 -11.79 -7.74
N ASN A 99 2.42 -12.59 -6.90
CA ASN A 99 3.87 -12.48 -6.67
C ASN A 99 4.67 -12.71 -7.95
N THR A 100 4.29 -13.68 -8.78
CA THR A 100 4.94 -13.94 -10.07
C THR A 100 4.87 -12.71 -10.97
N LYS A 101 3.70 -12.05 -11.03
CA LYS A 101 3.52 -10.80 -11.79
C LYS A 101 4.40 -9.67 -11.27
N LEU A 102 4.47 -9.47 -9.95
CA LEU A 102 5.32 -8.45 -9.33
C LEU A 102 6.80 -8.70 -9.64
N VAL A 103 7.27 -9.94 -9.47
CA VAL A 103 8.67 -10.30 -9.77
C VAL A 103 8.99 -10.07 -11.25
N ASN A 104 8.08 -10.42 -12.17
CA ASN A 104 8.25 -10.15 -13.60
C ASN A 104 8.30 -8.64 -13.92
N ALA A 105 7.65 -7.81 -13.10
CA ALA A 105 7.72 -6.34 -13.19
C ALA A 105 8.95 -5.74 -12.47
N GLY A 106 9.79 -6.55 -11.83
CA GLY A 106 10.93 -6.09 -11.04
C GLY A 106 10.54 -5.52 -9.66
N GLU A 107 9.32 -5.80 -9.20
CA GLU A 107 8.79 -5.38 -7.90
C GLU A 107 9.00 -6.47 -6.84
N PRO A 108 9.12 -6.10 -5.55
CA PRO A 108 9.20 -7.07 -4.47
C PRO A 108 7.91 -7.89 -4.36
N THR A 109 8.03 -9.11 -3.83
CA THR A 109 6.85 -9.93 -3.49
C THR A 109 6.00 -9.24 -2.42
N LEU A 110 4.72 -9.59 -2.40
CA LEU A 110 3.71 -9.05 -1.50
C LEU A 110 4.16 -9.15 -0.03
N ASN A 111 4.70 -10.30 0.38
CA ASN A 111 5.11 -10.53 1.77
C ASN A 111 6.35 -9.72 2.13
N PHE A 112 7.36 -9.71 1.26
CA PHE A 112 8.56 -8.90 1.48
C PHE A 112 8.22 -7.42 1.66
N PHE A 113 7.36 -6.88 0.79
CA PHE A 113 6.91 -5.50 0.90
C PHE A 113 6.15 -5.26 2.21
N THR A 114 5.20 -6.13 2.55
CA THR A 114 4.41 -6.00 3.77
C THR A 114 5.28 -6.05 5.01
N ASP A 115 6.23 -6.98 5.10
CA ASP A 115 7.13 -7.11 6.24
C ASP A 115 8.01 -5.86 6.41
N ALA A 116 8.55 -5.35 5.31
CA ALA A 116 9.34 -4.12 5.31
C ALA A 116 8.50 -2.90 5.75
N GLN A 117 7.29 -2.74 5.20
CA GLN A 117 6.40 -1.62 5.54
C GLN A 117 5.87 -1.71 6.97
N ALA A 118 5.47 -2.90 7.43
CA ALA A 118 5.00 -3.11 8.79
C ALA A 118 6.12 -2.88 9.81
N SER A 119 7.34 -3.34 9.53
CA SER A 119 8.49 -3.18 10.43
C SER A 119 8.99 -1.74 10.53
N VAL A 120 8.95 -0.98 9.42
CA VAL A 120 9.51 0.39 9.37
C VAL A 120 8.46 1.47 9.58
N ARG A 121 7.22 1.26 9.13
CA ARG A 121 6.16 2.28 9.09
C ARG A 121 4.89 1.90 9.83
N GLY A 122 4.86 0.72 10.45
CA GLY A 122 3.77 0.23 11.28
C GLY A 122 2.49 -0.19 10.55
N ARG A 123 2.41 -0.02 9.23
CA ARG A 123 1.26 -0.45 8.42
C ARG A 123 1.63 -0.70 6.96
N ALA A 124 1.00 -1.70 6.35
CA ALA A 124 1.08 -2.00 4.93
C ALA A 124 -0.31 -1.91 4.29
N THR A 125 -0.35 -1.56 3.00
CA THR A 125 -1.60 -1.48 2.23
C THR A 125 -1.45 -2.29 0.95
N ARG A 126 -2.52 -2.97 0.55
CA ARG A 126 -2.61 -3.64 -0.75
C ARG A 126 -3.92 -3.27 -1.45
N LEU A 127 -3.84 -3.03 -2.75
CA LEU A 127 -4.98 -3.04 -3.66
C LEU A 127 -5.15 -4.49 -4.13
N VAL A 128 -6.35 -5.08 -3.94
CA VAL A 128 -6.64 -6.49 -4.24
C VAL A 128 -7.73 -6.56 -5.30
N LEU A 129 -7.34 -6.84 -6.54
CA LEU A 129 -8.26 -6.97 -7.67
C LEU A 129 -8.21 -8.39 -8.22
N PHE A 130 -9.32 -8.84 -8.77
CA PHE A 130 -9.41 -10.12 -9.47
C PHE A 130 -10.11 -9.90 -10.79
N ARG A 131 -9.51 -10.41 -11.86
CA ARG A 131 -10.12 -10.37 -13.20
C ARG A 131 -10.01 -11.73 -13.85
N VAL A 132 -10.91 -12.02 -14.78
CA VAL A 132 -10.85 -13.25 -15.59
C VAL A 132 -10.37 -12.88 -16.99
N GLU A 133 -9.29 -13.51 -17.45
CA GLU A 133 -8.80 -13.41 -18.83
C GLU A 133 -8.62 -14.80 -19.40
N ASN A 134 -9.21 -15.08 -20.56
CA ASN A 134 -9.14 -16.40 -21.23
C ASN A 134 -9.53 -17.58 -20.30
N GLU A 135 -10.61 -17.42 -19.53
CA GLU A 135 -11.09 -18.41 -18.54
C GLU A 135 -10.15 -18.64 -17.34
N GLU A 136 -9.06 -17.88 -17.23
CA GLU A 136 -8.15 -17.92 -16.09
C GLU A 136 -8.40 -16.75 -15.13
N LEU A 137 -8.41 -17.06 -13.82
CA LEU A 137 -8.45 -16.03 -12.79
C LEU A 137 -7.07 -15.39 -12.65
N VAL A 138 -6.99 -14.08 -12.86
CA VAL A 138 -5.78 -13.29 -12.71
C VAL A 138 -5.90 -12.39 -11.48
N PRO A 139 -5.13 -12.68 -10.42
CA PRO A 139 -5.08 -11.85 -9.22
C PRO A 139 -4.14 -10.65 -9.45
N ASP A 140 -4.75 -9.47 -9.52
CA ASP A 140 -4.08 -8.18 -9.63
C ASP A 140 -3.92 -7.55 -8.26
N ILE A 141 -3.01 -8.12 -7.46
CA ILE A 141 -2.68 -7.63 -6.13
C ILE A 141 -1.43 -6.76 -6.20
N SER A 142 -1.53 -5.51 -5.75
CA SER A 142 -0.41 -4.56 -5.74
C SER A 142 -0.17 -3.97 -4.36
N SER A 143 1.11 -3.84 -4.02
CA SER A 143 1.62 -3.30 -2.77
C SER A 143 1.70 -1.78 -2.81
N TRP A 144 1.00 -1.10 -1.91
CA TRP A 144 0.90 0.36 -1.92
C TRP A 144 1.52 0.94 -0.64
N ASP A 145 2.40 1.94 -0.80
CA ASP A 145 3.03 2.59 0.35
C ASP A 145 1.97 3.37 1.13
N SER A 146 1.68 2.88 2.34
CA SER A 146 0.63 3.41 3.19
C SER A 146 0.82 4.89 3.55
N ARG A 147 2.03 5.44 3.42
CA ARG A 147 2.28 6.89 3.58
C ARG A 147 1.48 7.74 2.60
N PHE A 148 1.22 7.21 1.40
CA PHE A 148 0.49 7.92 0.35
C PHE A 148 -0.93 7.37 0.11
N VAL A 149 -1.45 6.56 1.03
CA VAL A 149 -2.83 6.08 0.97
C VAL A 149 -3.69 6.89 1.93
N ARG A 150 -4.81 7.42 1.45
CA ARG A 150 -5.82 8.14 2.24
C ARG A 150 -7.20 7.55 1.96
N GLY A 151 -8.12 7.67 2.88
CA GLY A 151 -9.49 7.23 2.68
C GLY A 151 -10.33 7.39 3.93
N GLU A 152 -11.63 7.21 3.77
CA GLU A 152 -12.62 7.41 4.82
C GLU A 152 -13.35 6.11 5.11
N ARG A 153 -13.49 5.76 6.40
CA ARG A 153 -14.30 4.61 6.82
C ARG A 153 -15.74 5.04 7.02
N GLY A 154 -16.65 4.26 6.45
CA GLY A 154 -18.06 4.24 6.81
C GLY A 154 -18.30 3.27 7.96
N GLU A 155 -19.57 2.94 8.17
CA GLU A 155 -20.00 2.02 9.23
C GLU A 155 -19.49 0.58 8.99
N ASP A 156 -19.61 0.11 7.75
CA ASP A 156 -19.28 -1.27 7.38
C ASP A 156 -17.96 -1.45 6.64
N ASP A 157 -17.58 -0.47 5.81
CA ASP A 157 -16.44 -0.54 4.91
C ASP A 157 -15.92 0.86 4.56
N TRP A 158 -14.91 0.95 3.70
CA TRP A 158 -14.40 2.21 3.17
C TRP A 158 -15.42 2.88 2.24
N VAL A 159 -15.70 4.16 2.51
CA VAL A 159 -16.46 5.03 1.60
C VAL A 159 -15.63 5.35 0.37
N TRP A 160 -14.32 5.57 0.57
CA TRP A 160 -13.37 5.75 -0.51
C TRP A 160 -11.94 5.51 -0.04
N LYS A 161 -11.05 5.15 -0.97
CA LYS A 161 -9.60 5.08 -0.78
C LYS A 161 -8.88 5.67 -1.98
N GLY A 162 -7.91 6.53 -1.72
CA GLY A 162 -7.02 7.11 -2.71
C GLY A 162 -5.55 6.78 -2.46
N TYR A 163 -4.78 6.70 -3.53
CA TYR A 163 -3.32 6.60 -3.47
C TYR A 163 -2.66 7.52 -4.46
N LYS A 164 -1.69 8.26 -3.95
CA LYS A 164 -0.96 9.24 -4.73
C LYS A 164 0.49 8.81 -4.89
N THR A 165 0.94 8.76 -6.12
CA THR A 165 2.34 8.48 -6.45
C THR A 165 2.85 9.48 -7.48
N VAL A 166 4.16 9.46 -7.75
CA VAL A 166 4.76 10.18 -8.86
C VAL A 166 5.27 9.13 -9.86
N ARG A 167 4.77 9.17 -11.09
CA ARG A 167 5.15 8.22 -12.15
C ARG A 167 5.88 8.92 -13.27
N SER A 168 6.74 8.19 -13.97
CA SER A 168 7.45 8.73 -15.13
C SER A 168 6.48 8.94 -16.30
N LYS A 169 6.86 9.79 -17.26
CA LYS A 169 6.11 9.95 -18.51
C LYS A 169 5.90 8.62 -19.22
N GLY A 170 6.92 7.78 -19.25
CA GLY A 170 6.88 6.48 -19.93
C GLY A 170 5.82 5.57 -19.31
N ASP A 171 5.79 5.48 -17.98
CA ASP A 171 4.81 4.64 -17.27
C ASP A 171 3.38 5.15 -17.49
N ILE A 172 3.17 6.48 -17.38
CA ILE A 172 1.85 7.09 -17.59
C ILE A 172 1.37 6.88 -19.03
N LEU A 173 2.27 7.02 -20.01
CA LEU A 173 1.93 6.80 -21.41
C LEU A 173 1.65 5.31 -21.70
N ALA A 174 2.42 4.39 -21.12
CA ALA A 174 2.24 2.96 -21.29
C ALA A 174 0.94 2.45 -20.66
N GLU A 175 0.58 2.97 -19.47
CA GLU A 175 -0.59 2.52 -18.72
C GLU A 175 -1.88 3.23 -19.14
N TYR A 176 -1.82 4.54 -19.40
CA TYR A 176 -3.01 5.36 -19.65
C TYR A 176 -3.09 5.91 -21.07
N GLY A 177 -2.05 5.78 -21.90
CA GLY A 177 -2.03 6.37 -23.24
C GLY A 177 -1.94 7.90 -23.27
N ILE A 178 -1.61 8.54 -22.14
CA ILE A 178 -1.60 10.02 -22.02
C ILE A 178 -0.18 10.56 -21.98
N ASP A 179 0.11 11.53 -22.85
CA ASP A 179 1.31 12.35 -22.73
C ASP A 179 1.05 13.55 -21.80
N VAL A 180 1.67 13.53 -20.62
CA VAL A 180 1.59 14.60 -19.61
C VAL A 180 2.50 15.80 -19.93
N GLY A 181 3.29 15.76 -21.01
CA GLY A 181 4.15 16.87 -21.45
C GLY A 181 5.37 17.14 -20.57
N LYS A 182 5.62 16.32 -19.54
CA LYS A 182 6.71 16.47 -18.57
C LYS A 182 7.33 15.12 -18.23
N LYS A 183 8.53 15.11 -17.61
CA LYS A 183 9.28 13.88 -17.30
C LYS A 183 8.57 12.95 -16.31
N ALA A 184 7.82 13.51 -15.37
CA ALA A 184 7.05 12.77 -14.36
C ALA A 184 5.86 13.60 -13.89
N ALA A 185 4.78 12.95 -13.48
CA ALA A 185 3.57 13.60 -12.97
C ALA A 185 3.03 12.88 -11.73
N PRO A 186 2.33 13.62 -10.83
CA PRO A 186 1.58 12.97 -9.77
C PRO A 186 0.39 12.23 -10.39
N VAL A 187 0.18 11.00 -9.94
CA VAL A 187 -0.96 10.13 -10.27
C VAL A 187 -1.71 9.88 -8.97
N LEU A 188 -2.99 10.22 -8.93
CA LEU A 188 -3.89 9.93 -7.82
C LEU A 188 -4.98 8.99 -8.31
N ASN A 189 -5.00 7.78 -7.76
CA ASN A 189 -5.97 6.74 -8.07
C ASN A 189 -6.93 6.61 -6.88
N ILE A 190 -8.23 6.84 -7.10
CA ILE A 190 -9.28 6.87 -6.07
C ILE A 190 -10.34 5.83 -6.39
N TRP A 191 -10.64 4.98 -5.43
CA TRP A 191 -11.71 3.99 -5.49
C TRP A 191 -12.82 4.39 -4.52
N THR A 192 -14.06 4.29 -4.99
CA THR A 192 -15.30 4.28 -4.20
C THR A 192 -16.03 2.97 -4.49
N PRO A 193 -17.09 2.60 -3.75
CA PRO A 193 -17.90 1.42 -4.06
C PRO A 193 -18.47 1.42 -5.48
N GLU A 194 -18.66 2.59 -6.08
CA GLU A 194 -19.29 2.76 -7.39
C GLU A 194 -18.27 3.00 -8.51
N VAL A 195 -17.15 3.69 -8.24
CA VAL A 195 -16.26 4.17 -9.31
C VAL A 195 -14.78 4.12 -8.95
N ASN A 196 -13.96 3.94 -9.97
CA ASN A 196 -12.51 4.22 -9.92
C ASN A 196 -12.19 5.51 -10.71
N GLN A 197 -11.57 6.49 -10.06
CA GLN A 197 -11.17 7.78 -10.64
C GLN A 197 -9.64 7.94 -10.68
N ILE A 198 -9.12 8.28 -11.86
CA ILE A 198 -7.70 8.56 -12.08
C ILE A 198 -7.48 10.06 -12.33
N TRP A 199 -6.57 10.64 -11.55
CA TRP A 199 -6.16 12.02 -11.64
C TRP A 199 -4.69 12.09 -12.01
N LEU A 200 -4.38 12.76 -13.12
CA LEU A 200 -3.00 12.97 -13.58
C LEU A 200 -2.71 14.46 -13.55
N ASP A 201 -1.65 14.83 -12.84
CA ASP A 201 -1.28 16.23 -12.67
C ASP A 201 -2.40 17.14 -12.12
N GLY A 202 -3.22 16.60 -11.22
CA GLY A 202 -4.35 17.33 -10.64
C GLY A 202 -5.51 17.58 -11.60
N LYS A 203 -5.44 17.04 -12.82
CA LYS A 203 -6.55 17.00 -13.76
C LYS A 203 -7.20 15.63 -13.69
N GLN A 204 -8.52 15.63 -13.60
CA GLN A 204 -9.28 14.39 -13.75
C GLN A 204 -9.23 14.01 -15.23
N HIS A 205 -8.71 12.83 -15.54
CA HIS A 205 -8.70 12.32 -16.91
C HIS A 205 -9.86 11.33 -17.04
N ASN A 206 -11.02 11.85 -17.43
CA ASN A 206 -12.27 11.08 -17.57
C ASN A 206 -12.40 10.33 -18.90
N SER A 207 -11.46 10.52 -19.82
CA SER A 207 -11.35 9.78 -21.08
C SER A 207 -10.05 10.15 -21.78
N VAL A 208 -9.43 9.16 -22.41
CA VAL A 208 -8.37 9.34 -23.41
C VAL A 208 -8.91 8.68 -24.66
N GLU A 209 -8.76 9.28 -25.83
CA GLU A 209 -9.16 8.60 -27.07
C GLU A 209 -8.47 7.22 -27.15
N GLY A 210 -9.26 6.14 -27.05
CA GLY A 210 -8.80 4.75 -27.02
C GLY A 210 -8.78 4.07 -25.63
N PHE A 211 -8.86 4.83 -24.53
CA PHE A 211 -8.99 4.31 -23.16
C PHE A 211 -10.19 5.02 -22.50
N LYS A 212 -11.25 4.28 -22.19
CA LYS A 212 -12.43 4.81 -21.47
C LYS A 212 -12.32 4.49 -19.96
N PRO A 213 -11.65 5.30 -19.14
CA PRO A 213 -11.89 5.40 -17.71
C PRO A 213 -12.94 6.49 -17.49
N MET A 214 -14.10 6.39 -18.16
CA MET A 214 -15.28 6.81 -17.42
C MET A 214 -15.34 5.84 -16.27
N GLU A 215 -15.34 6.37 -15.04
CA GLU A 215 -15.86 5.70 -13.85
C GLU A 215 -15.99 4.21 -14.13
N GLN A 216 -14.87 3.46 -14.05
CA GLN A 216 -15.03 2.02 -14.19
C GLN A 216 -16.01 1.69 -13.08
N GLU A 217 -17.23 1.33 -13.48
CA GLU A 217 -18.22 0.83 -12.55
C GLU A 217 -17.44 -0.16 -11.75
N ASN A 218 -17.28 0.14 -10.47
CA ASN A 218 -16.45 -0.67 -9.64
C ASN A 218 -17.19 -2.00 -9.56
N PRO A 219 -16.73 -3.04 -10.28
CA PRO A 219 -17.53 -4.24 -10.48
C PRO A 219 -17.63 -5.04 -9.18
N TYR A 220 -16.85 -4.64 -8.17
CA TYR A 220 -16.82 -5.25 -6.85
C TYR A 220 -17.91 -4.69 -5.94
N GLY A 221 -18.43 -3.47 -6.20
CA GLY A 221 -19.41 -2.83 -5.31
C GLY A 221 -18.86 -2.44 -3.93
N PHE A 222 -17.54 -2.50 -3.74
CA PHE A 222 -16.81 -2.12 -2.53
C PHE A 222 -15.41 -1.62 -2.88
N VAL A 223 -14.77 -0.89 -1.97
CA VAL A 223 -13.42 -0.35 -2.18
C VAL A 223 -12.37 -1.46 -1.99
N PRO A 224 -11.61 -1.88 -3.02
CA PRO A 224 -10.81 -3.11 -3.01
C PRO A 224 -9.45 -2.99 -2.29
N PHE A 225 -9.45 -2.41 -1.09
CA PHE A 225 -8.25 -2.11 -0.31
C PHE A 225 -8.20 -2.90 0.97
N THR A 226 -7.03 -3.46 1.25
CA THR A 226 -6.74 -4.09 2.53
C THR A 226 -5.62 -3.32 3.25
N HIS A 227 -5.83 -3.08 4.54
CA HIS A 227 -4.85 -2.49 5.43
C HIS A 227 -4.43 -3.52 6.47
N ALA A 228 -3.13 -3.80 6.56
CA ALA A 228 -2.55 -4.59 7.62
C ALA A 228 -1.77 -3.66 8.54
N TYR A 229 -2.13 -3.66 9.83
CA TYR A 229 -1.42 -2.90 10.86
C TYR A 229 -0.45 -3.83 11.58
N SER A 230 0.72 -3.31 11.94
CA SER A 230 1.60 -4.02 12.86
C SER A 230 0.91 -4.10 14.22
N GLY A 231 0.85 -5.32 14.77
CA GLY A 231 0.36 -5.59 16.13
C GLY A 231 1.14 -4.87 17.23
N PHE A 232 2.34 -4.39 16.89
CA PHE A 232 3.28 -3.80 17.83
C PHE A 232 3.06 -2.29 17.93
N GLY A 233 2.14 -1.90 18.81
CA GLY A 233 1.90 -0.50 19.19
C GLY A 233 0.89 -0.42 20.34
N SER A 234 1.01 0.61 21.19
CA SER A 234 0.12 0.92 22.32
C SER A 234 -1.25 1.47 21.88
N GLY A 235 -1.79 0.96 20.77
CA GLY A 235 -2.95 1.51 20.08
C GLY A 235 -4.17 0.60 20.09
N THR A 236 -4.19 -0.44 20.93
CA THR A 236 -5.42 -1.16 21.19
C THR A 236 -6.22 -0.40 22.24
N PRO A 237 -7.55 -0.31 22.13
CA PRO A 237 -8.40 0.29 23.17
C PRO A 237 -8.09 -0.27 24.57
N ASP A 238 -7.57 -1.50 24.64
CA ASP A 238 -7.34 -2.26 25.86
C ASP A 238 -5.87 -2.67 26.12
N ASN A 239 -4.88 -2.11 25.42
CA ASN A 239 -3.46 -2.52 25.52
C ASN A 239 -3.18 -4.03 25.28
N ASP A 240 -4.08 -4.77 24.63
CA ASP A 240 -3.88 -6.19 24.28
C ASP A 240 -3.33 -6.37 22.84
N PRO A 241 -2.05 -6.75 22.66
CA PRO A 241 -1.44 -6.99 21.35
C PRO A 241 -2.00 -8.20 20.58
N ALA A 242 -2.80 -9.07 21.22
CA ALA A 242 -3.35 -10.28 20.58
C ALA A 242 -4.53 -10.03 19.62
N SER A 243 -5.11 -8.82 19.63
CA SER A 243 -6.34 -8.51 18.88
C SER A 243 -6.16 -8.21 17.38
N LEU A 244 -4.92 -8.18 16.87
CA LEU A 244 -4.59 -7.53 15.59
C LEU A 244 -4.47 -8.44 14.36
N ALA A 245 -4.87 -9.71 14.44
CA ALA A 245 -4.75 -10.66 13.32
C ALA A 245 -6.06 -11.38 12.95
N VAL A 246 -7.19 -10.67 12.91
CA VAL A 246 -8.44 -11.24 12.37
C VAL A 246 -8.91 -10.44 11.17
N SER A 247 -8.46 -10.81 9.97
CA SER A 247 -9.20 -10.46 8.76
C SER A 247 -10.44 -11.35 8.71
N ARG A 248 -11.59 -10.84 9.14
CA ARG A 248 -12.87 -11.50 8.83
C ARG A 248 -13.10 -11.37 7.33
N LEU A 249 -12.83 -12.42 6.58
CA LEU A 249 -13.44 -12.60 5.27
C LEU A 249 -14.94 -12.79 5.53
N ARG A 250 -15.76 -11.84 5.06
CA ARG A 250 -17.22 -11.95 5.14
C ARG A 250 -17.64 -13.12 4.22
N SER A 251 -18.34 -14.10 4.78
CA SER A 251 -19.13 -15.11 4.07
C SER A 251 -20.39 -14.50 3.48
#